data_AF-A0A830BW56-F1
#
_entry.id   AF-A0A830BW56-F1
#
_cell.length_a   1.000
_cell.length_b   1.000
_cell.length_c   1.000
_cell.angle_alpha   90.00
_cell.angle_beta   90.00
_cell.angle_gamma   90.00
#
_symmetry.space_group_name_H-M   'P 1'
#
loop_
_entity.id
_entity.type
_entity.pdbx_description
1 polymer ?
#
loop_
_entity_poly.entity_id
_entity_poly.type
_entity_poly.pdbx_seq_one_letter_code
_entity_poly.pdbx_strand_id
1 'polypeptide(L)' 'MSAPNPSNSPSLADLQKQARVHEIAVAELNNLSSSRAVYQRNGNLFFRTTIEKATASEQTQLDIAKARLPKTS' A
#
# COMPACT_ATOMS: atom_id res chain seq x y z
N MET A 1 -24.45 -0.64 31.17
CA MET A 1 -23.81 0.15 30.09
C MET A 1 -22.53 -0.57 29.73
N SER A 2 -22.50 -1.29 28.61
CA SER A 2 -21.31 -2.04 28.18
C SER A 2 -20.34 -1.11 27.45
N ALA A 3 -19.10 -1.07 27.90
CA ALA A 3 -18.04 -0.22 27.36
C ALA A 3 -17.64 -0.64 25.93
N PRO A 4 -17.18 0.28 25.08
CA PRO A 4 -16.63 -0.08 23.79
C PRO A 4 -15.25 -0.73 23.99
N ASN A 5 -15.08 -1.95 23.50
CA ASN A 5 -13.76 -2.57 23.33
C ASN A 5 -13.34 -2.40 21.86
N PRO A 6 -12.31 -1.60 21.56
CA PRO A 6 -11.63 -1.67 20.28
C PRO A 6 -10.14 -1.88 20.51
N SER A 7 -9.72 -3.13 20.72
CA SER A 7 -8.36 -3.50 20.30
C SER A 7 -8.37 -3.60 18.77
N ASN A 8 -8.48 -2.45 18.10
CA ASN A 8 -8.53 -2.33 16.64
C ASN A 8 -7.12 -2.37 16.01
N SER A 9 -6.20 -3.10 16.64
CA SER A 9 -4.89 -3.35 16.06
C SER A 9 -5.05 -4.30 14.88
N PRO A 10 -4.50 -3.95 13.69
CA PRO A 10 -4.57 -4.82 12.52
C PRO A 10 -3.91 -6.16 12.84
N SER A 11 -4.53 -7.26 12.41
CA SER A 11 -3.95 -8.57 12.60
C SER A 11 -2.68 -8.74 11.77
N LEU A 12 -1.85 -9.72 12.10
CA LEU A 12 -0.68 -10.08 11.29
C LEU A 12 -1.07 -10.38 9.83
N ALA A 13 -2.21 -11.05 9.63
CA ALA A 13 -2.74 -11.35 8.30
C ALA A 13 -3.12 -10.07 7.54
N ASP A 14 -3.70 -9.07 8.22
CA ASP A 14 -4.03 -7.78 7.61
C ASP A 14 -2.77 -7.02 7.19
N LEU A 15 -1.73 -7.02 8.04
CA LEU A 15 -0.45 -6.39 7.73
C LEU A 15 0.26 -7.08 6.55
N GLN A 16 0.24 -8.42 6.51
CA GLN A 16 0.78 -9.19 5.38
C GLN A 16 0.02 -8.91 4.09
N LYS A 17 -1.30 -8.86 4.15
CA LYS A 17 -2.15 -8.50 3.02
C LYS A 17 -1.83 -7.09 2.52
N GLN A 18 -1.66 -6.14 3.44
CA GLN A 18 -1.30 -4.76 3.07
C GLN A 18 0.05 -4.70 2.34
N ALA A 19 1.09 -5.37 2.87
CA ALA A 19 2.39 -5.45 2.19
C ALA A 19 2.26 -6.07 0.79
N ARG A 20 1.52 -7.18 0.66
CA ARG A 20 1.32 -7.85 -0.63
C ARG A 20 0.61 -6.96 -1.65
N VAL A 21 -0.36 -6.15 -1.24
CA VAL A 21 -1.07 -5.24 -2.15
C VAL A 21 -0.10 -4.22 -2.76
N HIS A 22 0.78 -3.63 -1.95
CA HIS A 22 1.79 -2.67 -2.44
C HIS A 22 2.83 -3.34 -3.34
N GLU A 23 3.24 -4.57 -3.03
CA GLU A 23 4.15 -5.36 -3.87
C GLU A 23 3.56 -5.65 -5.26
N ILE A 24 2.29 -6.05 -5.31
CA ILE A 24 1.57 -6.24 -6.57
C ILE A 24 1.48 -4.91 -7.33
N ALA A 25 1.15 -3.80 -6.66
CA ALA A 25 1.04 -2.49 -7.31
C ALA A 25 2.37 -2.05 -7.94
N VAL A 26 3.50 -2.25 -7.26
CA VAL A 26 4.84 -1.99 -7.83
C VAL A 26 5.09 -2.84 -9.07
N ALA A 27 4.79 -4.13 -9.02
CA ALA A 27 4.99 -5.03 -10.17
C ALA A 27 4.11 -4.65 -11.37
N GLU A 28 2.84 -4.32 -11.13
CA GLU A 28 1.91 -3.86 -12.16
C GLU A 28 2.37 -2.54 -12.78
N LEU A 29 2.80 -1.56 -11.97
CA LEU A 29 3.31 -0.28 -12.46
C LEU A 29 4.56 -0.43 -13.31
N ASN A 30 5.49 -1.31 -12.93
CA ASN A 30 6.71 -1.59 -13.68
C ASN A 30 6.45 -2.28 -15.03
N ASN A 31 5.31 -2.96 -15.18
CA ASN A 31 4.90 -3.59 -16.44
C ASN A 31 4.17 -2.63 -17.39
N LEU A 32 3.87 -1.39 -16.96
CA LEU A 32 3.28 -0.37 -17.83
C LEU A 32 4.34 0.37 -18.65
N SER A 33 3.96 0.82 -19.85
CA SER A 33 4.79 1.75 -20.63
C SER A 33 5.01 3.04 -19.87
N SER A 34 6.26 3.50 -19.75
CA SER A 34 6.67 4.67 -18.98
C SER A 34 5.97 5.99 -19.39
N SER A 35 5.47 6.09 -20.62
CA SER A 35 4.74 7.26 -21.12
C SER A 35 3.26 7.28 -20.72
N ARG A 36 2.73 6.18 -20.18
CA ARG A 36 1.33 6.07 -19.77
C ARG A 36 1.11 6.84 -18.47
N ALA A 37 0.06 7.67 -18.46
CA ALA A 37 -0.38 8.31 -17.22
C ALA A 37 -1.13 7.31 -16.32
N VAL A 38 -0.92 7.44 -15.02
CA VAL A 38 -1.64 6.68 -13.99
C VAL A 38 -2.32 7.65 -13.03
N TYR A 39 -3.25 7.15 -12.22
CA TYR A 39 -4.02 7.96 -11.29
C TYR A 39 -3.91 7.40 -9.88
N GLN A 40 -3.60 8.27 -8.93
CA GLN A 40 -3.64 7.94 -7.52
C GLN A 40 -4.99 8.38 -6.95
N ARG A 41 -5.68 7.46 -6.28
CA ARG A 41 -6.95 7.73 -5.61
C ARG A 41 -6.71 8.20 -4.18
N ASN A 42 -7.30 9.32 -3.79
CA ASN A 42 -7.37 9.77 -2.40
C ASN A 42 -8.84 10.09 -2.07
N GLY A 43 -9.47 9.21 -1.28
CA GLY A 43 -10.92 9.25 -1.04
C GLY A 43 -11.70 9.08 -2.35
N ASN A 44 -12.42 10.14 -2.74
CA ASN A 44 -13.21 10.17 -3.99
C ASN A 44 -12.52 10.95 -5.13
N LEU A 45 -11.30 11.44 -4.91
CA LEU A 45 -10.55 12.21 -5.89
C LEU A 45 -9.47 11.35 -6.55
N PHE A 46 -9.24 11.58 -7.84
CA PHE A 46 -8.20 10.92 -8.63
C PHE A 46 -7.22 11.97 -9.13
N PHE A 47 -5.95 11.82 -8.76
CA PHE A 47 -4.88 12.73 -9.16
C PHE A 47 -4.02 12.05 -10.21
N ARG A 48 -3.91 12.68 -11.39
CA ARG A 48 -3.02 12.20 -12.45
C ARG A 48 -1.57 12.32 -11.99
N THR A 49 -0.79 11.25 -12.18
CA THR A 49 0.64 11.20 -11.84
C THR A 49 1.42 10.38 -12.88
N THR A 50 2.74 10.31 -12.71
CA THR A 50 3.63 9.50 -13.55
C THR A 50 3.83 8.12 -12.93
N ILE A 51 4.18 7.12 -13.76
CA ILE A 51 4.51 5.77 -13.28
C ILE A 51 5.67 5.82 -12.28
N GLU A 52 6.70 6.63 -12.54
CA GLU A 52 7.84 6.80 -11.64
C GLU A 52 7.41 7.25 -10.23
N LYS A 53 6.59 8.31 -10.15
CA LYS A 53 6.08 8.83 -8.87
C LYS A 53 5.16 7.84 -8.17
N ALA A 54 4.29 7.16 -8.93
CA ALA A 54 3.42 6.12 -8.38
C ALA A 54 4.23 4.95 -7.82
N THR A 55 5.25 4.49 -8.55
CA THR A 55 6.11 3.37 -8.15
C THR A 55 6.91 3.71 -6.89
N ALA A 56 7.51 4.90 -6.83
CA ALA A 56 8.22 5.37 -5.64
C ALA A 56 7.31 5.48 -4.41
N SER A 57 6.07 5.94 -4.61
CA SER A 57 5.07 5.99 -3.54
C SER A 57 4.70 4.58 -3.05
N GLU A 58 4.40 3.64 -3.96
CA GLU A 58 4.05 2.26 -3.60
C GLU A 58 5.22 1.53 -2.93
N GLN A 59 6.46 1.76 -3.39
CA GLN A 59 7.66 1.22 -2.75
C GLN A 59 7.82 1.75 -1.32
N THR A 60 7.61 3.05 -1.11
CA THR A 60 7.64 3.65 0.24
C THR A 60 6.59 3.00 1.16
N GLN A 61 5.37 2.77 0.66
CA GLN A 61 4.32 2.12 1.44
C GLN A 61 4.62 0.64 1.71
N LEU A 62 5.22 -0.06 0.74
CA LEU A 62 5.67 -1.44 0.90
C LEU A 62 6.72 -1.54 2.01
N ASP A 63 7.70 -0.64 2.03
CA ASP A 63 8.76 -0.62 3.05
C ASP A 63 8.19 -0.35 4.45
N ILE A 64 7.27 0.61 4.56
CA ILE A 64 6.55 0.90 5.81
C ILE A 64 5.73 -0.33 6.26
N ALA A 65 5.03 -1.00 5.34
CA ALA A 65 4.23 -2.18 5.65
C ALA A 65 5.11 -3.36 6.12
N LYS A 66 6.23 -3.61 5.43
CA LYS A 66 7.22 -4.64 5.81
C LYS A 66 7.85 -4.34 7.17
N ALA A 67 8.14 -3.08 7.49
CA ALA A 67 8.69 -2.68 8.79
C ALA A 67 7.72 -2.91 9.97
N ARG A 68 6.40 -2.96 9.70
CA ARG A 68 5.37 -3.27 10.71
C ARG A 68 5.16 -4.76 10.92
N LEU A 69 5.63 -5.61 10.01
CA LEU A 69 5.56 -7.05 10.19
C LEU A 69 6.52 -7.46 11.33
N PRO A 70 6.08 -8.34 12.23
CA PRO A 70 6.99 -8.89 13.23
C PRO A 70 8.11 -9.62 12.49
N LYS A 71 9.36 -9.34 12.91
CA LYS A 71 10.52 -10.10 12.43
C LYS A 71 10.29 -11.55 12.81
N THR A 72 10.15 -12.42 11.83
CA THR A 72 10.31 -13.86 12.05
C THR A 72 11.73 -14.07 12.56
N SER A 73 11.87 -14.42 13.85
CA SER A 73 13.13 -14.95 14.40
C SER A 73 13.42 -16.32 13.81
#